data_AF-A0A0N4Z2B6-F1
#
_entry.id   AF-A0A0N4Z2B6-F1
#
_cell.length_a   1.000
_cell.length_b   1.000
_cell.length_c   1.000
_cell.angle_alpha   90.00
_cell.angle_beta   90.00
_cell.angle_gamma   90.00
#
_symmetry.space_group_name_H-M   'P 1'
#
loop_
_entity.id
_entity.type
_entity.pdbx_description
1 polymer ?
#
loop_
_entity_poly.entity_id
_entity_poly.type
_entity_poly.pdbx_seq_one_letter_code
_entity_poly.pdbx_strand_id
1 'polypeptide(L)'
;MAGFRTTKFDPTLIFFQIIALQSVFYSSQSIITAIYSHFPNAYPENIDSLFTNQIRKEIVLIQLFGIIVTACATPFLIVRTKSVLDSFITLHFIHFIIVLIYNFSFPSQFSWWILQICSAAVGTLTGEWLCMKEETKEIKLKLPLANKKSSNEM
;
A
#
# COMPACT_ATOMS: atom_id res chain seq x y z
N MET A 1 -16.67 28.76 19.38
CA MET A 1 -16.86 28.52 17.95
C MET A 1 -15.89 27.44 17.53
N ALA A 2 -16.38 26.24 17.24
CA ALA A 2 -15.55 25.15 16.74
C ALA A 2 -15.13 25.51 15.32
N GLY A 3 -13.91 26.05 15.16
CA GLY A 3 -13.36 26.33 13.85
C GLY A 3 -13.20 25.03 13.08
N PHE A 4 -13.85 24.93 11.92
CA PHE A 4 -13.51 23.94 10.91
C PHE A 4 -12.02 24.08 10.62
N ARG A 5 -11.21 23.13 11.09
CA ARG A 5 -9.80 23.04 10.68
C ARG A 5 -9.81 22.76 9.18
N THR A 6 -9.60 23.79 8.38
CA THR A 6 -9.21 23.65 6.99
C THR A 6 -8.06 22.66 6.96
N THR A 7 -8.24 21.55 6.25
CA THR A 7 -7.18 20.58 6.06
C THR A 7 -6.07 21.30 5.31
N LYS A 8 -5.04 21.76 6.03
CA LYS A 8 -3.86 22.35 5.38
C LYS A 8 -3.27 21.26 4.54
N PHE A 9 -3.24 21.48 3.24
CA PHE A 9 -2.57 20.60 2.29
C PHE A 9 -1.08 20.62 2.63
N ASP A 10 -0.58 19.54 3.22
CA ASP A 10 0.83 19.36 3.55
C ASP A 10 1.47 18.46 2.48
N PRO A 11 1.93 19.03 1.35
CA PRO A 11 2.46 18.25 0.21
C PRO A 11 3.65 17.38 0.60
N THR A 12 4.46 17.86 1.56
CA THR A 12 5.62 17.15 2.07
C THR A 12 5.23 15.82 2.72
N LEU A 13 4.11 15.78 3.46
CA LEU A 13 3.64 14.56 4.10
C LEU A 13 3.20 13.51 3.06
N ILE A 14 2.47 13.95 2.04
CA ILE A 14 2.00 13.08 0.95
C ILE A 14 3.20 12.50 0.20
N PHE A 15 4.21 13.32 -0.07
CA PHE A 15 5.44 12.87 -0.72
C PHE A 15 6.15 11.76 0.07
N PHE A 16 6.31 11.93 1.39
CA PHE A 16 6.91 10.90 2.24
C PHE A 16 6.04 9.64 2.32
N GLN A 17 4.71 9.76 2.33
CA GLN A 17 3.81 8.60 2.32
C GLN A 17 3.95 7.78 1.03
N ILE A 18 4.05 8.44 -0.13
CA ILE A 18 4.28 7.78 -1.41
C ILE A 18 5.62 7.03 -1.38
N ILE A 19 6.70 7.69 -0.96
CA ILE A 19 8.03 7.06 -0.87
C ILE A 19 8.03 5.87 0.09
N ALA A 20 7.41 6.01 1.25
CA ALA A 20 7.31 4.94 2.23
C ALA A 20 6.51 3.74 1.68
N LEU A 21 5.43 4.00 0.95
CA LEU A 21 4.67 2.92 0.32
C LEU A 21 5.47 2.24 -0.79
N GLN A 22 6.23 2.99 -1.60
CA GLN A 22 7.14 2.42 -2.59
C GLN A 22 8.20 1.52 -1.95
N SER A 23 8.83 1.97 -0.87
CA SER A 23 9.89 1.20 -0.22
C SER A 23 9.36 -0.09 0.40
N VAL A 24 8.17 -0.07 1.01
CA VAL A 24 7.49 -1.28 1.51
C VAL A 24 7.16 -2.23 0.37
N PHE A 25 6.67 -1.71 -0.77
CA PHE A 25 6.38 -2.54 -1.93
C PHE A 25 7.63 -3.23 -2.47
N TYR A 26 8.68 -2.50 -2.82
CA TYR A 26 9.90 -3.11 -3.37
C TYR A 26 10.63 -4.02 -2.38
N SER A 27 10.64 -3.67 -1.08
CA SER A 27 11.24 -4.53 -0.06
C SER A 27 10.45 -5.82 0.13
N SER A 28 9.12 -5.76 0.19
CA SER A 28 8.29 -6.98 0.29
C SER A 28 8.48 -7.90 -0.92
N GLN A 29 8.47 -7.34 -2.14
CA GLN A 29 8.75 -8.10 -3.37
C GLN A 29 10.14 -8.75 -3.35
N SER A 30 11.17 -8.02 -2.89
CA SER A 30 12.54 -8.53 -2.79
C SER A 30 12.66 -9.64 -1.74
N ILE A 31 12.01 -9.49 -0.58
CA ILE A 31 12.00 -10.51 0.48
C ILE A 31 11.28 -11.76 0.00
N ILE A 32 10.12 -11.63 -0.66
CA ILE A 32 9.36 -12.77 -1.17
C ILE A 32 10.16 -13.49 -2.26
N THR A 33 10.85 -12.75 -3.14
CA THR A 33 11.73 -13.35 -4.15
C THR A 33 12.89 -14.10 -3.51
N ALA A 34 13.52 -13.53 -2.47
CA ALA A 34 14.59 -14.20 -1.72
C ALA A 34 14.07 -15.47 -1.03
N ILE A 35 12.90 -15.43 -0.40
CA ILE A 35 12.26 -16.61 0.19
C ILE A 35 11.96 -17.65 -0.89
N TYR A 36 11.44 -17.23 -2.05
CA TYR A 36 11.15 -18.12 -3.17
C TYR A 36 12.41 -18.84 -3.66
N SER A 37 13.54 -18.13 -3.75
CA SER A 37 14.83 -18.69 -4.18
C SER A 37 15.40 -19.78 -3.26
N HIS A 38 14.95 -19.84 -2.00
CA HIS A 38 15.37 -20.88 -1.05
C HIS A 38 14.60 -22.20 -1.20
N PHE A 39 13.52 -22.25 -1.99
CA PHE A 39 12.78 -23.50 -2.17
C PHE A 39 13.50 -24.47 -3.13
N PRO A 40 13.53 -25.78 -2.82
CA PRO A 40 14.32 -26.77 -3.58
C PRO A 40 13.89 -26.97 -5.05
N ASN A 41 12.68 -26.52 -5.43
CA ASN A 41 12.16 -26.58 -6.80
C ASN A 41 12.11 -25.20 -7.49
N ALA A 42 12.69 -24.16 -6.88
CA ALA A 42 12.66 -22.82 -7.42
C ALA A 42 13.67 -22.66 -8.56
N TYR A 43 13.24 -22.03 -9.65
CA TYR A 43 14.19 -21.49 -10.63
C TYR A 43 15.00 -20.36 -9.98
N PRO A 44 16.28 -20.17 -10.34
CA PRO A 44 17.07 -19.05 -9.85
C PRO A 44 16.43 -17.74 -10.34
N GLU A 45 15.64 -17.14 -9.46
CA GLU A 45 14.97 -15.86 -9.67
C GLU A 45 15.91 -14.75 -9.19
N ASN A 46 16.40 -13.93 -10.12
CA ASN A 46 17.18 -12.73 -9.81
C ASN A 46 16.23 -11.56 -9.54
N ILE A 47 16.76 -10.48 -8.95
CA ILE A 47 16.01 -9.24 -8.70
C ILE A 47 15.45 -8.65 -10.01
N ASP A 48 16.08 -8.96 -11.15
CA ASP A 48 15.62 -8.59 -12.50
C ASP A 48 14.23 -9.13 -12.84
N SER A 49 13.80 -10.22 -12.21
CA SER A 49 12.44 -10.75 -12.34
C SER A 49 11.36 -9.76 -11.89
N LEU A 50 11.69 -8.83 -10.99
CA LEU A 50 10.76 -7.80 -10.53
C LEU A 50 10.41 -6.79 -11.63
N PHE A 51 11.32 -6.62 -12.59
CA PHE A 51 11.19 -5.61 -13.65
C PHE A 51 10.93 -6.24 -15.01
N THR A 52 10.71 -7.55 -15.11
CA THR A 52 10.53 -8.20 -16.41
C THR A 52 9.13 -7.95 -16.99
N ASN A 53 9.06 -7.80 -18.31
CA ASN A 53 7.80 -7.68 -19.05
C ASN A 53 7.11 -9.03 -19.31
N GLN A 54 7.77 -10.15 -19.00
CA GLN A 54 7.23 -11.49 -19.26
C GLN A 54 6.56 -12.09 -18.03
N ILE A 55 5.27 -12.38 -18.13
CA ILE A 55 4.53 -12.99 -17.03
C ILE A 55 4.82 -14.49 -16.92
N ARG A 56 5.43 -14.87 -15.80
CA ARG A 56 5.58 -16.26 -15.34
C ARG A 56 4.72 -16.52 -14.10
N LYS A 57 4.48 -17.79 -13.79
CA LYS A 57 3.61 -18.19 -12.66
C LYS A 57 4.16 -17.69 -11.32
N GLU A 58 5.45 -17.84 -11.12
CA GLU A 58 6.19 -17.36 -9.95
C GLU A 58 6.06 -15.84 -9.76
N ILE A 59 6.21 -15.03 -10.82
CA ILE A 59 6.04 -13.58 -10.75
C ILE A 59 4.63 -13.20 -10.32
N VAL A 60 3.60 -13.90 -10.82
CA VAL A 60 2.21 -13.65 -10.40
C VAL A 60 2.04 -13.87 -8.89
N LEU A 61 2.60 -14.96 -8.37
CA LEU A 61 2.53 -15.26 -6.94
C LEU A 61 3.29 -14.19 -6.13
N ILE A 62 4.52 -13.88 -6.52
CA ILE A 62 5.37 -12.88 -5.85
C ILE A 62 4.67 -11.50 -5.84
N GLN A 63 4.11 -11.07 -6.97
CA GLN A 63 3.34 -9.83 -7.11
C GLN A 63 2.14 -9.79 -6.17
N LEU A 64 1.32 -10.85 -6.16
CA LEU A 64 0.10 -10.92 -5.34
C LEU A 64 0.40 -10.98 -3.84
N PHE A 65 1.43 -11.73 -3.41
CA PHE A 65 1.82 -11.75 -2.01
C PHE A 65 2.41 -10.40 -1.58
N GLY A 66 3.26 -9.78 -2.39
CA GLY A 66 3.87 -8.50 -2.06
C GLY A 66 2.84 -7.36 -1.98
N ILE A 67 1.81 -7.37 -2.83
CA ILE A 67 0.75 -6.36 -2.74
C ILE A 67 -0.10 -6.53 -1.48
N ILE A 68 -0.35 -7.76 -1.04
CA ILE A 68 -1.05 -8.03 0.23
C ILE A 68 -0.23 -7.51 1.42
N VAL A 69 1.08 -7.79 1.44
CA VAL A 69 1.98 -7.28 2.50
C VAL A 69 1.96 -5.74 2.51
N THR A 70 2.03 -5.12 1.34
CA THR A 70 1.98 -3.65 1.20
C THR A 70 0.63 -3.08 1.66
N ALA A 71 -0.48 -3.74 1.32
CA ALA A 71 -1.81 -3.35 1.78
C ALA A 71 -1.95 -3.46 3.30
N CYS A 72 -1.41 -4.51 3.91
CA CYS A 72 -1.37 -4.67 5.36
C CYS A 72 -0.52 -3.60 6.07
N ALA A 73 0.52 -3.09 5.42
CA ALA A 73 1.36 -2.01 5.95
C ALA A 73 0.74 -0.61 5.77
N THR A 74 -0.20 -0.46 4.84
CA THR A 74 -0.80 0.83 4.47
C THR A 74 -1.45 1.60 5.64
N PRO A 75 -2.22 0.96 6.55
CA PRO A 75 -2.84 1.65 7.70
C PRO A 75 -1.84 2.31 8.65
N PHE A 76 -0.59 1.85 8.69
CA PHE A 76 0.46 2.44 9.52
C PHE A 76 1.05 3.72 8.90
N LEU A 77 0.97 3.86 7.57
CA LEU A 77 1.52 5.00 6.82
C LEU A 77 0.45 6.06 6.52
N ILE A 78 -0.75 5.59 6.17
CA ILE A 78 -1.85 6.41 5.68
C ILE A 78 -3.04 6.25 6.64
N VAL A 79 -3.32 7.32 7.39
CA VAL A 79 -4.47 7.33 8.33
C VAL A 79 -5.80 7.55 7.61
N ARG A 80 -5.77 8.15 6.42
CA ARG A 80 -6.99 8.59 5.73
C ARG A 80 -7.31 7.70 4.52
N THR A 81 -8.42 6.98 4.62
CA THR A 81 -8.90 6.00 3.61
C THR A 81 -8.99 6.58 2.20
N LYS A 82 -9.46 7.84 2.05
CA LYS A 82 -9.63 8.47 0.73
C LYS A 82 -8.33 8.64 -0.08
N SER A 83 -7.16 8.58 0.57
CA SER A 83 -5.86 8.74 -0.07
C SER A 83 -5.21 7.40 -0.43
N VAL A 84 -5.80 6.28 -0.04
CA VAL A 84 -5.27 4.92 -0.30
C VAL A 84 -5.35 4.59 -1.78
N LEU A 85 -6.51 4.82 -2.42
CA LEU A 85 -6.70 4.58 -3.84
C LEU A 85 -5.65 5.30 -4.70
N ASP A 86 -5.49 6.60 -4.49
CA ASP A 86 -4.51 7.43 -5.21
C ASP A 86 -3.08 6.94 -4.98
N SER A 87 -2.77 6.46 -3.77
CA SER A 87 -1.44 5.96 -3.41
C SER A 87 -1.09 4.63 -4.11
N PHE A 88 -2.06 3.73 -4.26
CA PHE A 88 -1.86 2.47 -4.99
C PHE A 88 -1.81 2.67 -6.51
N ILE A 89 -2.61 3.60 -7.04
CA ILE A 89 -2.56 3.97 -8.46
C ILE A 89 -1.20 4.57 -8.78
N THR A 90 -0.73 5.54 -7.97
CA THR A 90 0.60 6.14 -8.17
C THR A 90 1.72 5.11 -8.02
N LEU A 91 1.59 4.12 -7.13
CA LEU A 91 2.52 3.02 -7.01
C LEU A 91 2.63 2.17 -8.28
N HIS A 92 1.50 1.72 -8.83
CA HIS A 92 1.52 0.92 -10.05
C HIS A 92 1.97 1.75 -11.25
N PHE A 93 1.67 3.05 -11.26
CA PHE A 93 2.17 3.97 -12.28
C PHE A 93 3.70 4.12 -12.22
N ILE A 94 4.29 4.35 -11.05
CA ILE A 94 5.75 4.43 -10.88
C ILE A 94 6.40 3.10 -11.28
N HIS A 95 5.83 1.97 -10.84
CA HIS A 95 6.31 0.65 -11.22
C HIS A 95 6.30 0.45 -12.75
N PHE A 96 5.22 0.84 -13.43
CA PHE A 96 5.14 0.81 -14.89
C PHE A 96 6.24 1.65 -15.55
N ILE A 97 6.50 2.86 -15.06
CA ILE A 97 7.57 3.72 -15.60
C ILE A 97 8.94 3.06 -15.42
N ILE A 98 9.21 2.45 -14.26
CA ILE A 98 10.48 1.75 -14.00
C ILE A 98 10.64 0.55 -14.95
N VAL A 99 9.60 -0.25 -15.10
CA VAL A 99 9.57 -1.41 -16.01
C VAL A 99 9.79 -0.98 -17.46
N LEU A 100 9.20 0.15 -17.87
CA LEU A 100 9.37 0.73 -19.21
C LEU A 100 10.82 1.19 -19.44
N ILE A 101 11.44 1.85 -18.47
CA ILE A 101 12.84 2.28 -18.53
C ILE A 101 13.78 1.06 -18.53
N TYR A 102 13.49 0.05 -17.72
CA TYR A 102 14.35 -1.13 -17.56
C TYR A 102 14.42 -1.99 -18.84
N ASN A 103 13.27 -2.25 -19.48
CA ASN A 103 13.22 -3.11 -20.66
C ASN A 103 13.44 -2.34 -21.98
N PHE A 104 13.48 -1.00 -21.94
CA PHE A 104 13.42 -0.12 -23.12
C PHE A 104 12.31 -0.49 -24.12
N SER A 105 11.29 -1.19 -23.64
CA SER A 105 10.27 -1.86 -24.45
C SER A 105 8.93 -1.72 -23.76
N PHE A 106 7.91 -1.37 -24.53
CA PHE A 106 6.56 -1.28 -24.02
C PHE A 106 6.04 -2.69 -23.66
N PRO A 107 5.45 -2.89 -22.47
CA PRO A 107 4.87 -4.19 -22.11
C PRO A 107 3.66 -4.47 -23.00
N SER A 108 3.89 -5.18 -24.11
CA SER A 108 2.85 -5.56 -25.08
C SER A 108 1.99 -6.75 -24.61
N GLN A 109 2.38 -7.43 -23.54
CA GLN A 109 1.64 -8.59 -23.03
C GLN A 109 0.39 -8.15 -22.27
N PHE A 110 -0.79 -8.53 -22.78
CA PHE A 110 -2.07 -8.21 -22.12
C PHE A 110 -2.16 -8.80 -20.70
N SER A 111 -1.60 -9.99 -20.48
CA SER A 111 -1.54 -10.64 -19.16
C SER A 111 -0.81 -9.81 -18.11
N TRP A 112 0.20 -9.02 -18.51
CA TRP A 112 0.92 -8.13 -17.61
C TRP A 112 -0.01 -7.02 -17.11
N TRP A 113 -0.77 -6.40 -18.01
CA TRP A 113 -1.75 -5.37 -17.65
C TRP A 113 -2.85 -5.88 -16.74
N ILE A 114 -3.39 -7.08 -17.02
CA ILE A 114 -4.38 -7.72 -16.14
C ILE A 114 -3.78 -7.90 -14.75
N LEU A 115 -2.55 -8.42 -14.65
CA LEU A 115 -1.91 -8.63 -13.36
C LEU A 115 -1.78 -7.33 -12.57
N GLN A 116 -1.33 -6.25 -13.22
CA GLN A 116 -1.18 -4.94 -12.55
C GLN A 116 -2.53 -4.35 -12.12
N ILE A 117 -3.57 -4.46 -12.94
CA ILE A 117 -4.92 -3.99 -12.59
C ILE A 117 -5.50 -4.80 -11.44
N CYS A 118 -5.37 -6.14 -11.50
CA CYS A 118 -5.82 -7.02 -10.43
C CYS A 118 -5.05 -6.79 -9.13
N SER A 119 -3.73 -6.63 -9.17
CA SER A 119 -2.94 -6.32 -7.98
C SER A 119 -3.31 -4.96 -7.40
N ALA A 120 -3.49 -3.94 -8.26
CA ALA A 120 -3.95 -2.63 -7.82
C ALA A 120 -5.31 -2.72 -7.12
N ALA A 121 -6.29 -3.39 -7.73
CA ALA A 121 -7.62 -3.56 -7.14
C ALA A 121 -7.60 -4.32 -5.80
N VAL A 122 -6.84 -5.42 -5.72
CA VAL A 122 -6.70 -6.18 -4.47
C VAL A 122 -6.02 -5.34 -3.38
N GLY A 123 -4.96 -4.62 -3.75
CA GLY A 123 -4.22 -3.73 -2.85
C GLY A 123 -5.10 -2.60 -2.33
N THR A 124 -5.84 -1.93 -3.22
CA THR A 124 -6.73 -0.81 -2.85
C THR A 124 -7.87 -1.28 -1.96
N LEU A 125 -8.58 -2.34 -2.34
CA LEU A 125 -9.71 -2.85 -1.56
C LEU A 125 -9.27 -3.31 -0.16
N THR A 126 -8.15 -4.02 -0.08
CA THR A 126 -7.60 -4.49 1.20
C THR A 126 -7.10 -3.32 2.05
N GLY A 127 -6.36 -2.39 1.44
CA GLY A 127 -5.84 -1.21 2.12
C GLY A 127 -6.95 -0.29 2.62
N GLU A 128 -7.98 -0.05 1.80
CA GLU A 128 -9.16 0.74 2.16
C GLU A 128 -9.92 0.10 3.31
N TRP A 129 -10.19 -1.21 3.23
CA TRP A 129 -10.89 -1.92 4.28
C TRP A 129 -10.15 -1.85 5.62
N LEU A 130 -8.82 -2.03 5.60
CA LEU A 130 -8.00 -1.93 6.82
C LEU A 130 -7.92 -0.49 7.35
N CYS A 131 -7.77 0.51 6.48
CA CYS A 131 -7.75 1.91 6.90
C CYS A 131 -9.11 2.33 7.48
N MET A 132 -10.21 1.94 6.85
CA MET A 132 -11.56 2.21 7.36
C MET A 132 -11.77 1.56 8.72
N LYS A 133 -11.24 0.34 8.93
CA LYS A 133 -11.31 -0.34 10.23
C LYS A 133 -10.54 0.41 11.33
N GLU A 134 -9.37 0.96 11.02
CA GLU A 134 -8.58 1.74 12.00
C GLU A 134 -9.18 3.16 12.20
N GLU A 135 -9.74 3.77 11.17
CA GLU A 135 -10.45 5.07 11.25
C GLU A 135 -11.74 4.98 12.08
N THR A 136 -12.45 3.84 11.99
CA THR A 136 -13.68 3.58 12.75
C THR A 136 -13.40 3.16 14.20
N LYS A 137 -12.14 2.81 14.52
CA LYS A 137 -11.74 2.45 15.88
C LYS A 137 -11.92 3.67 16.76
N GLU A 138 -12.93 3.57 17.62
CA GLU A 138 -13.52 4.68 18.33
C GLU A 138 -12.45 5.55 19.01
N ILE A 139 -12.54 6.86 18.78
CA ILE A 139 -11.90 7.84 19.66
C ILE A 139 -12.33 7.46 21.07
N LYS A 140 -11.41 6.92 21.88
CA LYS A 140 -11.64 6.81 23.32
C LYS A 140 -11.88 8.24 23.79
N LEU A 141 -13.15 8.62 23.86
CA LEU A 141 -13.58 9.84 24.49
C LEU A 141 -13.10 9.70 25.93
N LYS A 142 -11.91 10.24 26.21
CA LYS A 142 -11.61 10.77 27.52
C LYS A 142 -12.61 11.91 27.67
N LEU A 143 -13.87 11.58 27.98
CA LEU A 143 -14.89 12.53 28.40
C LEU A 143 -14.22 13.35 29.50
N PRO A 144 -13.89 14.63 29.27
CA PRO A 144 -13.23 15.39 30.31
C PRO A 144 -14.20 15.63 31.47
N LEU A 145 -15.50 15.69 31.21
CA LEU A 145 -16.50 16.13 32.18
C LEU A 145 -17.91 15.61 31.81
N ALA A 146 -18.12 14.29 31.80
CA ALA A 146 -19.42 13.78 32.26
C ALA A 146 -19.38 13.82 33.79
N ASN A 147 -19.35 15.02 34.38
CA ASN A 147 -20.58 15.65 34.83
C ASN A 147 -21.49 14.61 35.52
N LYS A 148 -21.03 14.11 36.66
CA LYS A 148 -21.75 14.44 37.88
C LYS A 148 -20.67 14.90 38.87
N LYS A 149 -20.60 16.17 39.24
CA LYS A 149 -21.67 16.76 40.07
C LYS A 149 -21.94 15.84 41.27
N SER A 150 -20.86 15.26 41.82
CA SER A 150 -20.68 14.97 43.24
C SER A 150 -19.53 15.82 43.83
N SER A 151 -19.10 16.86 43.12
CA SER A 151 -18.78 18.09 43.84
C SER A 151 -20.14 18.68 44.22
N ASN A 152 -20.30 19.10 45.47
CA ASN A 152 -21.05 20.32 45.81
C ASN A 152 -22.57 20.24 46.03
N GLU A 153 -23.14 19.05 46.24
CA GLU A 153 -24.11 18.89 47.34
C GLU A 153 -23.30 18.13 48.40
N MET A 154 -22.62 18.74 49.38
CA MET A 154 -23.18 19.62 50.41
C MET A 154 -24.51 19.09 50.94
#